data_AF-A0A1I5FLU2-F1
#
_entry.id   AF-A0A1I5FLU2-F1
#
_cell.length_a   1.000
_cell.length_b   1.000
_cell.length_c   1.000
_cell.angle_alpha   90.00
_cell.angle_beta   90.00
_cell.angle_gamma   90.00
#
_symmetry.space_group_name_H-M   'P 1'
#
loop_
_entity.id
_entity.type
_entity.pdbx_description
1 polymer ?
#
loop_
_entity_poly.entity_id
_entity_poly.type
_entity_poly.pdbx_seq_one_letter_code
_entity_poly.pdbx_strand_id
1 'polypeptide(L)' 'MNNTYPDPWNFSNTDKNMVAPNGKYGVTFSELSEIAMGAPLKGICYLILGSRKIKICDHAGGPIIWNEAGDCLA' A
#
# COMPACT_ATOMS: atom_id res chain seq x y z
N MET A 1 -12.63 -13.12 -14.84
CA MET A 1 -11.41 -12.51 -14.28
C MET A 1 -11.67 -12.36 -12.79
N ASN A 2 -11.00 -13.15 -11.94
CA ASN A 2 -11.23 -13.09 -10.50
C ASN A 2 -10.82 -11.71 -10.01
N ASN A 3 -11.81 -10.90 -9.67
CA ASN A 3 -11.66 -9.58 -9.09
C ASN A 3 -11.28 -9.76 -7.61
N THR A 4 -10.09 -10.32 -7.37
CA THR A 4 -9.57 -10.51 -6.02
C THR A 4 -9.18 -9.14 -5.51
N TYR A 5 -9.94 -8.61 -4.57
CA TYR A 5 -9.54 -7.41 -3.84
C TYR A 5 -8.14 -7.63 -3.24
N PRO A 6 -7.24 -6.64 -3.29
CA PRO A 6 -5.93 -6.78 -2.66
C PRO A 6 -6.11 -7.14 -1.19
N ASP A 7 -5.36 -8.12 -0.74
CA ASP A 7 -5.40 -8.62 0.62
C ASP A 7 -3.99 -8.58 1.24
N PRO A 8 -3.85 -8.76 2.57
CA PRO A 8 -2.55 -8.67 3.23
C PRO A 8 -1.49 -9.69 2.74
N TRP A 9 -1.90 -10.77 2.06
CA TRP A 9 -1.02 -11.79 1.48
C TRP A 9 -0.75 -11.54 -0.01
N ASN A 10 -1.60 -10.78 -0.67
CA ASN A 10 -1.51 -10.53 -2.10
C ASN A 10 -1.94 -9.09 -2.44
N PHE A 11 -0.96 -8.19 -2.40
CA PHE A 11 -1.07 -6.82 -2.88
C PHE A 11 0.19 -6.41 -3.65
N SER A 12 0.05 -5.44 -4.55
CA SER A 12 1.11 -4.97 -5.44
C SER A 12 1.10 -3.46 -5.56
N ASN A 13 2.27 -2.87 -5.83
CA ASN A 13 2.39 -1.44 -6.17
C ASN A 13 1.62 -1.03 -7.43
N THR A 14 1.16 -1.99 -8.24
CA THR A 14 0.33 -1.75 -9.43
C THR A 14 -1.17 -1.69 -9.13
N ASP A 15 -1.58 -1.97 -7.90
CA ASP A 15 -2.98 -1.97 -7.52
C ASP A 15 -3.56 -0.55 -7.57
N LYS A 16 -4.80 -0.41 -8.03
CA LYS A 16 -5.44 0.91 -8.22
C LYS A 16 -5.56 1.69 -6.91
N ASN A 17 -5.75 0.97 -5.81
CA ASN A 17 -5.88 1.48 -4.45
C ASN A 17 -4.54 1.92 -3.84
N MET A 18 -3.41 1.78 -4.55
CA MET A 18 -2.14 2.42 -4.18
C MET A 18 -2.15 3.94 -4.45
N VAL A 19 -3.10 4.44 -5.24
CA VAL A 19 -3.29 5.87 -5.48
C VAL A 19 -4.58 6.30 -4.79
N ALA A 20 -4.52 7.43 -4.07
CA ALA A 20 -5.69 7.99 -3.42
C ALA A 20 -6.77 8.36 -4.46
N PRO A 21 -8.07 8.29 -4.09
CA PRO A 21 -9.17 8.70 -4.97
C PRO A 21 -9.04 10.12 -5.52
N ASN A 22 -8.38 11.02 -4.77
CA ASN A 22 -8.12 12.40 -5.19
C ASN A 22 -6.94 12.55 -6.17
N GLY A 23 -6.19 11.48 -6.44
CA GLY A 23 -5.02 11.46 -7.33
C GLY A 23 -3.78 12.21 -6.85
N LYS A 24 -3.81 12.81 -5.64
CA LYS A 24 -2.71 13.65 -5.12
C LYS A 24 -1.69 12.86 -4.32
N TYR A 25 -2.11 11.77 -3.71
CA TYR A 25 -1.29 10.92 -2.86
C TYR A 25 -1.21 9.53 -3.45
N GLY A 26 -0.09 8.86 -3.22
CA GLY A 26 0.06 7.44 -3.50
C GLY A 26 0.90 6.76 -2.43
N VAL A 27 0.86 5.45 -2.38
CA VAL A 27 1.66 4.63 -1.49
C VAL A 27 2.46 3.62 -2.31
N THR A 28 3.69 3.37 -1.90
CA THR A 28 4.50 2.30 -2.48
C THR A 28 5.22 1.52 -1.39
N PHE A 29 5.30 0.21 -1.60
CA PHE A 29 6.03 -0.70 -0.75
C PHE A 29 7.36 -1.10 -1.39
N SER A 30 8.38 -1.26 -0.55
CA SER A 30 9.67 -1.83 -0.92
C SER A 30 10.01 -3.00 0.01
N GLU A 31 10.87 -3.91 -0.46
CA GLU A 31 11.33 -5.07 0.31
C GLU A 31 10.17 -5.92 0.86
N LEU A 32 9.15 -6.15 0.03
CA LEU A 32 8.02 -7.01 0.38
C LEU A 32 8.50 -8.44 0.65
N SER A 33 8.19 -8.92 1.84
CA SER A 33 8.53 -10.26 2.31
C SER A 33 7.42 -10.80 3.20
N GLU A 34 7.23 -12.12 3.19
CA GLU A 34 6.36 -12.76 4.17
C GLU A 34 6.99 -12.68 5.57
N ILE A 35 6.17 -12.39 6.59
CA ILE A 35 6.65 -12.36 7.98
C ILE A 35 7.10 -13.77 8.43
N ALA A 36 6.40 -14.79 7.94
CA ALA A 36 6.66 -16.21 8.10
C ALA A 36 5.92 -16.95 6.97
N MET A 37 6.25 -18.21 6.71
CA MET A 37 5.61 -18.99 5.64
C MET A 37 4.08 -19.00 5.78
N GLY A 38 3.38 -18.42 4.81
CA GLY A 38 1.91 -18.30 4.82
C GLY A 38 1.35 -17.18 5.71
N ALA A 39 2.21 -16.33 6.27
CA ALA A 39 1.82 -15.10 6.97
C ALA A 39 1.69 -13.92 5.98
N PRO A 40 1.04 -12.81 6.38
CA PRO A 40 0.93 -11.62 5.54
C PRO A 40 2.29 -11.09 5.08
N LEU A 41 2.24 -10.37 3.95
CA LEU A 41 3.38 -9.62 3.45
C LEU A 41 3.61 -8.37 4.30
N LYS A 42 4.87 -8.06 4.55
CA LYS A 42 5.33 -6.79 5.11
C LYS A 42 6.41 -6.18 4.24
N GLY A 43 6.52 -4.86 4.27
CA GLY A 43 7.61 -4.13 3.64
C GLY A 43 7.71 -2.72 4.19
N ILE A 44 8.67 -1.97 3.64
CA ILE A 44 8.83 -0.55 3.93
C ILE A 44 7.80 0.23 3.13
N CYS A 45 6.94 0.98 3.82
CA CYS A 45 5.89 1.79 3.22
C CYS A 45 6.36 3.25 3.05
N TYR A 46 6.12 3.78 1.86
CA TYR A 46 6.39 5.16 1.51
C TYR A 46 5.15 5.86 0.98
N LEU A 47 4.91 7.08 1.46
CA LEU A 47 3.98 8.03 0.87
C LEU A 47 4.64 8.74 -0.30
N ILE A 48 3.95 8.80 -1.42
CA ILE A 48 4.30 9.59 -2.60
C ILE A 48 3.41 10.84 -2.62
N LEU A 49 4.07 12.01 -2.59
CA LEU A 49 3.44 13.32 -2.67
C LEU A 49 4.09 14.12 -3.80
N GLY A 50 3.51 14.03 -5.00
CA GLY A 50 4.14 14.58 -6.21
C GLY A 50 5.52 13.95 -6.44
N SER A 51 6.59 14.76 -6.36
CA SER A 51 7.98 14.28 -6.49
C SER A 51 8.62 13.84 -5.18
N ARG A 52 7.94 14.02 -4.03
CA ARG A 52 8.49 13.65 -2.72
C ARG A 52 8.10 12.22 -2.37
N LYS A 53 9.07 11.48 -1.83
CA LYS A 53 8.90 10.14 -1.26
C LYS A 53 9.21 10.20 0.23
N ILE A 54 8.22 9.95 1.07
CA ILE A 54 8.32 10.03 2.53
C ILE A 54 8.17 8.62 3.10
N LYS A 55 9.13 8.16 3.89
CA LYS A 55 9.02 6.87 4.59
C LYS A 55 8.03 7.00 5.74
N ILE A 56 6.97 6.19 5.75
CA ILE A 56 5.98 6.18 6.83
C ILE A 56 6.35 5.13 7.88
N CYS A 57 6.62 3.90 7.44
CA CYS A 57 6.83 2.75 8.31
C CYS A 57 7.79 1.75 7.68
N ASP A 58 8.63 1.11 8.50
CA ASP A 58 9.54 0.04 8.06
C ASP A 58 8.85 -1.33 7.99
N HIS A 59 7.68 -1.48 8.63
CA HIS A 59 6.95 -2.75 8.73
C HIS A 59 5.44 -2.52 8.52
N ALA A 60 5.03 -2.35 7.27
CA ALA A 60 3.63 -2.22 6.91
C ALA A 60 3.24 -3.28 5.87
N GLY A 61 1.98 -3.73 5.94
CA GLY A 61 1.35 -4.62 4.98
C GLY A 61 0.09 -3.99 4.40
N GLY A 62 -0.39 -4.52 3.28
CA GLY A 62 -1.59 -4.04 2.60
C GLY A 62 -2.89 -4.65 3.13
N PRO A 63 -4.04 -4.30 2.52
CA PRO A 63 -4.23 -3.25 1.50
C PRO A 63 -4.38 -1.85 2.11
N ILE A 64 -4.05 -0.82 1.32
CA ILE A 64 -4.23 0.59 1.73
C ILE A 64 -5.71 0.97 1.70
N ILE A 65 -6.15 1.69 2.73
CA ILE A 65 -7.50 2.24 2.84
C ILE A 65 -7.41 3.77 2.88
N TRP A 66 -8.04 4.40 1.90
CA TRP A 66 -8.20 5.86 1.84
C TRP A 66 -9.56 6.25 2.42
N ASN A 67 -9.65 7.41 3.07
CA ASN A 67 -10.94 8.04 3.32
C ASN A 67 -11.53 8.60 2.01
N GLU A 68 -12.79 9.06 2.06
CA GLU A 68 -13.48 9.66 0.92
C GLU A 68 -12.81 10.95 0.41
N ALA A 69 -12.07 11.67 1.27
CA ALA A 69 -11.27 12.84 0.89
C ALA A 69 -9.93 12.48 0.22
N GLY A 70 -9.55 11.21 0.25
CA GLY A 70 -8.28 10.67 -0.22
C GLY A 70 -7.09 10.89 0.72
N ASP A 71 -7.33 11.04 2.02
CA ASP A 71 -6.30 10.92 3.07
C ASP A 71 -6.14 9.44 3.48
N CYS A 72 -4.93 9.08 3.89
CA CYS A 72 -4.60 7.73 4.33
C CYS A 72 -5.15 7.51 5.75
N LEU A 73 -6.00 6.49 5.97
CA LEU A 73 -6.55 6.17 7.29
C LEU A 73 -5.78 5.07 8.04
N ALA A 74 -4.82 4.41 7.37
CA ALA A 74 -4.04 3.31 7.90
C ALA A 74 -2.59 3.39 7.41
#